data_AF-A0A820SVX8-F1
#
_entry.id   AF-A0A820SVX8-F1
#
_cell.length_a   1.000
_cell.length_b   1.000
_cell.length_c   1.000
_cell.angle_alpha   90.00
_cell.angle_beta   90.00
_cell.angle_gamma   90.00
#
_symmetry.space_group_name_H-M   'P 1'
#
loop_
_entity.id
_entity.type
_entity.pdbx_description
1 polymer ?
#
loop_
_entity_poly.entity_id
_entity_poly.type
_entity_poly.pdbx_seq_one_letter_code
_entity_poly.pdbx_strand_id
1 'polypeptide(L)'
;DIAQLKDHVHLLEQKLQQREYELQTLQIEIEKGTSSIMSSIEDLYIASSSVSPSQHSPATHFALVNVKNQPTIEELQNELDQLHDKLDELTRENQMLKNRTQEFDTIYEENEYLYAEKSQWNEEIERTRIRELVLEQEIRTLKEREKEFLITNDSNANNLSATQSKLKIDWLHQTNNQLELEIVRLREQLDLLAKKCQEIKKESIHKDEHYKQLLAVAEDKQQLPQELVRLERIKVEMESQMEKERQDYQKTIAGLEEQTEKREQKYSVCHNIMNL
;
A
#
# COMPACT_ATOMS: atom_id res chain seq x y z
N ASP A 1 0.55 -22.48 -5.47
CA ASP A 1 -0.79 -23.07 -5.65
C ASP A 1 -1.79 -21.93 -5.72
N ILE A 2 -2.55 -21.81 -6.81
CA ILE A 2 -3.50 -20.70 -7.02
C ILE A 2 -4.59 -20.69 -5.95
N ALA A 3 -4.97 -21.85 -5.40
CA ALA A 3 -5.99 -21.92 -4.35
C ALA A 3 -5.55 -21.15 -3.10
N GLN A 4 -4.31 -21.39 -2.65
CA GLN A 4 -3.73 -20.71 -1.49
C GLN A 4 -3.62 -19.19 -1.68
N LEU A 5 -3.28 -18.75 -2.89
CA LEU A 5 -3.21 -17.32 -3.22
C LEU A 5 -4.59 -16.65 -3.18
N LYS A 6 -5.62 -17.33 -3.70
CA LYS A 6 -7.01 -16.86 -3.64
C LYS A 6 -7.52 -16.77 -2.21
N ASP A 7 -7.23 -17.76 -1.38
CA ASP A 7 -7.60 -17.74 0.04
C ASP A 7 -6.96 -16.57 0.78
N HIS A 8 -5.69 -16.27 0.46
CA HIS A 8 -4.98 -15.13 1.05
C HIS A 8 -5.57 -13.78 0.60
N VAL A 9 -5.85 -13.59 -0.69
CA VAL A 9 -6.52 -12.38 -1.19
C VAL A 9 -7.90 -12.21 -0.55
N HIS A 10 -8.65 -13.30 -0.40
CA HIS A 10 -9.97 -13.27 0.24
C HIS A 10 -9.87 -12.84 1.72
N LEU A 11 -8.87 -13.32 2.45
CA LEU A 11 -8.61 -12.88 3.83
C LEU A 11 -8.27 -11.39 3.91
N LEU A 12 -7.44 -10.88 3.01
CA LEU A 12 -7.10 -9.45 2.94
C LEU A 12 -8.35 -8.60 2.65
N GLU A 13 -9.21 -9.07 1.76
CA GLU A 13 -10.48 -8.41 1.43
C GLU A 13 -11.45 -8.37 2.60
N GLN A 14 -11.54 -9.46 3.38
CA GLN A 14 -12.33 -9.49 4.60
C GLN A 14 -11.79 -8.49 5.65
N LYS A 15 -10.46 -8.42 5.82
CA LYS A 15 -9.83 -7.45 6.73
C LYS A 15 -10.09 -6.01 6.30
N LEU A 16 -9.96 -5.71 5.01
CA LEU A 16 -10.25 -4.38 4.46
C LEU A 16 -11.70 -3.97 4.75
N GLN A 17 -12.68 -4.85 4.48
CA GLN A 17 -14.08 -4.57 4.77
C GLN A 17 -14.32 -4.29 6.26
N GLN A 18 -13.67 -5.05 7.15
CA GLN A 18 -13.76 -4.81 8.58
C GLN A 18 -13.19 -3.42 8.95
N ARG A 19 -12.01 -3.07 8.45
CA ARG A 19 -11.37 -1.79 8.77
C ARG A 19 -12.12 -0.59 8.17
N GLU A 20 -12.73 -0.74 6.99
CA GLU A 20 -13.60 0.28 6.40
C GLU A 20 -14.83 0.56 7.27
N TYR A 21 -15.41 -0.49 7.86
CA TYR A 21 -16.51 -0.35 8.81
C TYR A 21 -16.05 0.36 10.11
N GLU A 22 -14.88 0.02 10.62
CA GLU A 22 -14.28 0.70 11.78
C GLU A 22 -14.02 2.19 11.50
N LEU A 23 -13.47 2.53 10.33
CA LEU A 23 -13.27 3.93 9.90
C LEU A 23 -14.58 4.70 9.80
N GLN A 24 -15.62 4.12 9.19
CA GLN A 24 -16.93 4.76 9.13
C GLN A 24 -17.51 5.02 10.53
N THR A 25 -17.33 4.07 11.45
CA THR A 25 -17.79 4.21 12.83
C THR A 25 -17.05 5.34 13.55
N LEU A 26 -15.72 5.36 13.46
CA LEU A 26 -14.89 6.40 14.05
C LEU A 26 -15.20 7.78 13.45
N GLN A 27 -15.41 7.87 12.14
CA GLN A 27 -15.80 9.11 11.49
C GLN A 27 -17.11 9.67 12.06
N ILE A 28 -18.13 8.81 12.23
CA ILE A 28 -19.40 9.21 12.84
C ILE A 28 -19.20 9.67 14.30
N GLU A 29 -18.37 8.97 15.07
CA GLU A 29 -18.04 9.37 16.46
C GLU A 29 -17.35 10.74 16.50
N ILE A 30 -16.40 10.99 15.60
CA ILE A 30 -15.67 12.25 15.50
C ILE A 30 -16.60 13.40 15.10
N GLU A 31 -17.44 13.20 14.08
CA GLU A 31 -18.41 14.20 13.62
C GLU A 31 -19.42 14.55 14.72
N LYS A 32 -19.91 13.53 15.45
CA LYS A 32 -20.84 13.70 16.56
C LYS A 32 -20.20 14.47 17.72
N GLY A 33 -18.99 14.08 18.15
CA GLY A 33 -18.30 14.77 19.24
C GLY A 33 -17.92 16.20 18.86
N THR A 34 -17.47 16.43 17.61
CA THR A 34 -17.17 17.78 17.11
C THR A 34 -18.43 18.66 17.14
N SER A 35 -19.56 18.13 16.71
CA SER A 35 -20.85 18.84 16.75
C SER A 35 -21.30 19.15 18.19
N SER A 36 -21.10 18.20 19.11
CA SER A 36 -21.40 18.36 20.55
C SER A 36 -20.56 19.47 21.20
N ILE A 37 -19.25 19.49 20.93
CA ILE A 37 -18.36 20.57 21.38
C ILE A 37 -18.79 21.91 20.79
N MET A 38 -19.07 21.98 19.49
CA MET A 38 -19.49 23.23 18.85
C MET A 38 -20.79 23.77 19.43
N SER A 39 -21.78 22.91 19.67
CA SER A 39 -23.03 23.31 20.34
C SER A 39 -22.76 23.83 21.75
N SER A 40 -21.89 23.17 22.51
CA SER A 40 -21.54 23.59 23.87
C SER A 40 -20.78 24.92 23.91
N ILE A 41 -19.93 25.18 22.91
CA ILE A 41 -19.25 26.47 22.73
C ILE A 41 -20.26 27.56 22.37
N GLU A 42 -21.23 27.26 21.50
CA GLU A 42 -22.29 28.21 21.12
C GLU A 42 -23.16 28.57 22.32
N ASP A 43 -23.55 27.60 23.15
CA ASP A 43 -24.26 27.86 24.42
C ASP A 43 -23.45 28.78 25.35
N LEU A 44 -22.14 28.53 25.49
CA LEU A 44 -21.25 29.34 26.32
C LEU A 44 -21.14 30.77 25.78
N TYR A 45 -21.03 30.92 24.46
CA TYR A 45 -21.00 32.22 23.80
C TYR A 45 -22.30 32.99 24.05
N ILE A 46 -23.46 32.33 23.87
CA ILE A 46 -24.78 32.91 24.15
C ILE A 46 -24.86 33.37 25.61
N ALA A 47 -24.54 32.48 26.56
CA ALA A 47 -24.55 32.79 28.00
C ALA A 47 -23.66 34.00 28.34
N SER A 48 -22.45 34.06 27.80
CA SER A 48 -21.52 35.17 28.02
C SER A 48 -21.99 36.50 27.40
N SER A 49 -22.67 36.46 26.25
CA SER A 49 -23.15 37.64 25.53
C SER A 49 -24.40 38.28 26.14
N SER A 50 -25.18 37.54 26.94
CA SER A 50 -26.31 38.06 27.72
C SER A 50 -25.89 38.99 28.86
N VAL A 51 -24.60 39.04 29.22
CA VAL A 51 -24.03 39.91 30.26
C VAL A 51 -23.46 41.19 29.62
N SER A 52 -24.32 42.11 29.18
CA SER A 52 -23.86 43.43 28.69
C SER A 52 -23.60 44.43 29.84
N PRO A 53 -22.48 45.19 29.82
CA PRO A 53 -22.22 46.27 30.76
C PRO A 53 -23.02 47.52 30.40
N SER A 54 -23.77 48.02 31.38
CA SER A 54 -24.42 49.34 31.40
C SER A 54 -23.44 50.44 30.93
N GLN A 55 -23.70 51.04 29.78
CA GLN A 55 -22.97 52.20 29.28
C GLN A 55 -23.23 53.42 30.16
N HIS A 56 -22.15 54.01 30.67
CA HIS A 56 -22.15 55.30 31.34
C HIS A 56 -22.68 56.42 30.42
N SER A 57 -23.64 57.19 30.93
CA SER A 57 -23.88 58.58 30.56
C SER A 57 -24.20 59.38 31.83
N PRO A 58 -23.54 60.52 32.08
CA PRO A 58 -23.84 61.34 33.25
C PRO A 58 -24.86 62.41 32.86
N ALA A 59 -26.04 62.41 33.49
CA ALA A 59 -26.67 63.60 34.05
C ALA A 59 -28.09 63.34 34.59
N THR A 60 -28.27 63.71 35.86
CA THR A 60 -29.47 64.29 36.50
C THR A 60 -30.76 63.45 36.67
N HIS A 61 -31.01 63.13 37.94
CA HIS A 61 -32.30 63.20 38.66
C HIS A 61 -33.54 62.56 38.00
N PHE A 62 -33.94 61.37 38.49
CA PHE A 62 -35.15 61.10 39.27
C PHE A 62 -35.44 59.59 39.31
N ALA A 63 -35.98 59.13 40.45
CA ALA A 63 -36.79 57.93 40.62
C ALA A 63 -36.15 56.52 40.44
N LEU A 64 -35.78 55.92 41.58
CA LEU A 64 -36.40 54.71 42.13
C LEU A 64 -36.95 53.63 41.16
N VAL A 65 -36.23 53.20 40.13
CA VAL A 65 -36.47 51.92 39.42
C VAL A 65 -35.16 51.46 38.79
N ASN A 66 -34.37 50.59 39.43
CA ASN A 66 -33.62 49.51 38.72
C ASN A 66 -32.75 48.57 39.58
N VAL A 67 -32.84 48.58 40.91
CA VAL A 67 -31.98 47.70 41.76
C VAL A 67 -32.31 46.19 41.62
N LYS A 68 -33.25 45.80 40.75
CA LYS A 68 -33.74 44.42 40.64
C LYS A 68 -33.06 43.56 39.57
N ASN A 69 -32.11 44.10 38.81
CA ASN A 69 -31.51 43.39 37.67
C ASN A 69 -29.98 43.21 37.78
N GLN A 70 -29.38 43.47 38.95
CA GLN A 70 -27.98 43.12 39.15
C GLN A 70 -27.90 41.72 39.76
N PRO A 71 -27.25 40.76 39.08
CA PRO A 71 -27.05 39.43 39.62
C PRO A 71 -26.31 39.52 40.95
N THR A 72 -26.77 38.74 41.92
CA THR A 72 -26.15 38.63 43.23
C THR A 72 -24.79 37.93 43.13
N ILE A 73 -23.93 38.16 44.12
CA ILE A 73 -22.61 37.51 44.18
C ILE A 73 -22.74 35.98 44.18
N GLU A 74 -23.76 35.45 44.87
CA GLU A 74 -24.06 34.01 44.88
C GLU A 74 -24.51 33.49 43.51
N GLU A 75 -25.32 34.26 42.75
CA GLU A 75 -25.71 33.90 41.38
C GLU A 75 -24.49 33.88 40.44
N LEU A 76 -23.59 34.87 40.55
CA LEU A 76 -22.35 34.93 39.76
C LEU A 76 -21.36 33.81 40.12
N GLN A 77 -21.27 33.44 41.40
CA GLN A 77 -20.45 32.31 41.85
C GLN A 77 -21.00 30.98 41.32
N ASN A 78 -22.32 30.79 41.38
CA ASN A 78 -22.96 29.58 40.87
C ASN A 78 -22.84 29.48 39.33
N GLU A 79 -22.89 30.60 38.60
CA GLU A 79 -22.63 30.64 37.16
C GLU A 79 -21.17 30.31 36.85
N LEU A 80 -20.22 30.84 37.63
CA LEU A 80 -18.79 30.54 37.50
C LEU A 80 -18.49 29.05 37.74
N ASP A 81 -19.11 28.44 38.76
CA ASP A 81 -18.94 27.02 39.07
C ASP A 81 -19.49 26.15 37.91
N GLN A 82 -20.66 26.49 37.37
CA GLN A 82 -21.23 25.79 36.21
C GLN A 82 -20.37 25.94 34.94
N LEU A 83 -19.75 27.11 34.75
CA LEU A 83 -18.82 27.34 33.64
C LEU A 83 -17.55 26.49 33.79
N HIS A 84 -17.02 26.34 35.00
CA HIS A 84 -15.88 25.46 35.26
C HIS A 84 -16.23 23.99 35.01
N ASP A 85 -17.38 23.52 35.50
CA ASP A 85 -17.85 22.15 35.25
C ASP A 85 -18.00 21.87 33.74
N LYS A 86 -18.57 22.82 32.99
CA LYS A 86 -18.72 22.71 31.53
C LYS A 86 -17.38 22.75 30.80
N LEU A 87 -16.42 23.52 31.28
CA LEU A 87 -15.05 23.55 30.74
C LEU A 87 -14.32 22.22 30.96
N ASP A 88 -14.48 21.60 32.13
CA ASP A 88 -13.89 20.30 32.45
C ASP A 88 -14.51 19.18 31.59
N GLU A 89 -15.82 19.21 31.36
CA GLU A 89 -16.50 18.30 30.44
C GLU A 89 -15.95 18.46 29.01
N LEU A 90 -15.89 19.70 28.50
CA LEU A 90 -15.36 19.97 27.16
C LEU A 90 -13.90 19.55 27.01
N THR A 91 -13.10 19.68 28.07
CA THR A 91 -11.70 19.25 28.08
C THR A 91 -11.59 17.72 27.97
N ARG A 92 -12.44 16.98 28.68
CA ARG A 92 -12.50 15.51 28.58
C ARG A 92 -12.99 15.05 27.21
N GLU A 93 -14.05 15.66 26.69
CA GLU A 93 -14.60 15.34 25.38
C GLU A 93 -13.58 15.61 24.26
N ASN A 94 -12.85 16.74 24.33
CA ASN A 94 -11.80 17.07 23.38
C ASN A 94 -10.64 16.06 23.41
N GLN A 95 -10.24 15.60 24.60
CA GLN A 95 -9.20 14.56 24.70
C GLN A 95 -9.67 13.23 24.11
N MET A 96 -10.95 12.85 24.32
CA MET A 96 -11.53 11.67 23.69
C MET A 96 -11.51 11.77 22.16
N LEU A 97 -11.89 12.93 21.61
CA LEU A 97 -11.89 13.19 20.17
C LEU A 97 -10.49 13.14 19.56
N LYS A 98 -9.47 13.67 20.25
CA LYS A 98 -8.07 13.54 19.83
C LYS A 98 -7.65 12.08 19.71
N ASN A 99 -7.99 11.26 20.69
CA ASN A 99 -7.67 9.84 20.66
C ASN A 99 -8.39 9.12 19.50
N ARG A 100 -9.68 9.43 19.27
CA ARG A 100 -10.47 8.90 18.13
C ARG A 100 -9.90 9.31 16.78
N THR A 101 -9.45 10.55 16.65
CA THR A 101 -8.82 11.05 15.42
C THR A 101 -7.51 10.33 15.14
N GLN A 102 -6.67 10.15 16.16
CA GLN A 102 -5.43 9.38 16.04
C GLN A 102 -5.69 7.92 15.66
N GLU A 103 -6.73 7.30 16.24
CA GLU A 103 -7.16 5.94 15.90
C GLU A 103 -7.62 5.87 14.44
N PHE A 104 -8.42 6.84 13.98
CA PHE A 104 -8.85 6.95 12.59
C PHE A 104 -7.65 7.04 11.62
N ASP A 105 -6.70 7.93 11.91
CA ASP A 105 -5.50 8.11 11.07
C ASP A 105 -4.67 6.83 10.99
N THR A 106 -4.50 6.12 12.12
CA THR A 106 -3.75 4.86 12.17
C THR A 106 -4.41 3.78 11.32
N ILE A 107 -5.73 3.61 11.43
CA ILE A 107 -6.47 2.61 10.65
C ILE A 107 -6.46 2.99 9.15
N TYR A 108 -6.50 4.28 8.83
CA TYR A 108 -6.43 4.77 7.47
C TYR A 108 -5.09 4.39 6.81
N GLU A 109 -3.97 4.63 7.49
CA GLU A 109 -2.64 4.23 7.01
C GLU A 109 -2.54 2.69 6.86
N GLU A 110 -3.01 1.92 7.83
CA GLU A 110 -3.05 0.45 7.76
C GLU A 110 -3.84 -0.05 6.53
N ASN A 111 -4.93 0.62 6.17
CA ASN A 111 -5.70 0.28 4.99
C ASN A 111 -4.93 0.53 3.68
N GLU A 112 -4.14 1.59 3.58
CA GLU A 112 -3.30 1.82 2.39
C GLU A 112 -2.33 0.65 2.17
N TYR A 113 -1.71 0.14 3.25
CA TYR A 113 -0.85 -1.03 3.17
C TYR A 113 -1.60 -2.29 2.75
N LEU A 114 -2.79 -2.53 3.30
CA LEU A 114 -3.62 -3.69 2.92
C LEU A 114 -4.06 -3.63 1.46
N TYR A 115 -4.37 -2.44 0.95
CA TYR A 115 -4.69 -2.24 -0.47
C TYR A 115 -3.49 -2.55 -1.38
N ALA A 116 -2.31 -2.07 -1.01
CA ALA A 116 -1.07 -2.36 -1.75
C ALA A 116 -0.75 -3.86 -1.74
N GLU A 117 -0.86 -4.52 -0.59
CA GLU A 117 -0.63 -5.96 -0.44
C GLU A 117 -1.63 -6.77 -1.29
N LYS A 118 -2.92 -6.45 -1.21
CA LYS A 118 -3.96 -7.10 -2.02
C LYS A 118 -3.68 -6.96 -3.52
N SER A 119 -3.26 -5.78 -3.96
CA SER A 119 -2.90 -5.52 -5.35
C SER A 119 -1.72 -6.40 -5.80
N GLN A 120 -0.66 -6.47 -5.00
CA GLN A 120 0.51 -7.31 -5.28
C GLN A 120 0.15 -8.80 -5.41
N TRP A 121 -0.69 -9.32 -4.53
CA TRP A 121 -1.11 -10.72 -4.58
C TRP A 121 -2.03 -11.02 -5.77
N ASN A 122 -2.89 -10.08 -6.17
CA ASN A 122 -3.67 -10.21 -7.40
C ASN A 122 -2.77 -10.32 -8.64
N GLU A 123 -1.70 -9.54 -8.72
CA GLU A 123 -0.73 -9.69 -9.81
C GLU A 123 -0.05 -11.06 -9.78
N GLU A 124 0.26 -11.59 -8.59
CA GLU A 124 0.88 -12.92 -8.46
C GLU A 124 -0.06 -14.05 -8.91
N ILE A 125 -1.37 -13.92 -8.63
CA ILE A 125 -2.39 -14.83 -9.15
C ILE A 125 -2.37 -14.81 -10.69
N GLU A 126 -2.34 -13.63 -11.30
CA GLU A 126 -2.35 -13.51 -12.76
C GLU A 126 -1.05 -14.06 -13.39
N ARG A 127 0.11 -13.76 -12.80
CA ARG A 127 1.40 -14.36 -13.21
C ARG A 127 1.36 -15.88 -13.14
N THR A 128 0.80 -16.45 -12.07
CA THR A 128 0.68 -17.90 -11.90
C THR A 128 -0.25 -18.49 -12.96
N ARG A 129 -1.38 -17.83 -13.24
CA ARG A 129 -2.35 -18.25 -14.26
C ARG A 129 -1.75 -18.26 -15.67
N ILE A 130 -0.99 -17.23 -16.03
CA ILE A 130 -0.28 -17.16 -17.32
C ILE A 130 0.72 -18.32 -17.42
N ARG A 131 1.46 -18.58 -16.34
CA ARG A 131 2.43 -19.69 -16.31
C ARG A 131 1.76 -21.04 -16.51
N GLU A 132 0.60 -21.28 -15.89
CA GLU A 132 -0.18 -22.51 -16.10
C GLU A 132 -0.61 -22.68 -17.56
N LEU A 133 -1.15 -21.63 -18.19
CA LEU A 133 -1.56 -21.67 -19.60
C LEU A 133 -0.39 -21.99 -20.54
N VAL A 134 0.79 -21.40 -20.30
CA VAL A 134 1.99 -21.67 -21.09
C VAL A 134 2.43 -23.13 -20.93
N LEU A 135 2.43 -23.65 -19.70
CA LEU A 135 2.78 -25.05 -19.43
C LEU A 135 1.78 -26.03 -20.06
N GLU A 136 0.49 -25.74 -19.99
CA GLU A 136 -0.54 -26.54 -20.65
C GLU A 136 -0.35 -26.58 -22.17
N GLN A 137 -0.03 -25.44 -22.78
CA GLN A 137 0.22 -25.36 -24.21
C GLN A 137 1.47 -26.18 -24.60
N GLU A 138 2.56 -26.06 -23.84
CA GLU A 138 3.78 -26.84 -24.08
C GLU A 138 3.49 -28.35 -23.97
N ILE A 139 2.74 -28.78 -22.95
CA ILE A 139 2.32 -30.18 -22.79
C ILE A 139 1.50 -30.65 -23.99
N ARG A 140 0.57 -29.84 -24.51
CA ARG A 140 -0.21 -30.18 -25.71
C ARG A 140 0.68 -30.34 -26.93
N THR A 141 1.60 -29.41 -27.16
CA THR A 141 2.55 -29.46 -28.27
C THR A 141 3.47 -30.68 -28.18
N LEU A 142 3.96 -31.03 -26.99
CA LEU A 142 4.76 -32.24 -26.78
C LEU A 142 3.98 -33.52 -27.07
N LYS A 143 2.72 -33.61 -26.63
CA LYS A 143 1.84 -34.76 -26.95
C LYS A 143 1.56 -34.89 -28.44
N GLU A 144 1.42 -33.77 -29.15
CA GLU A 144 1.21 -33.79 -30.60
C GLU A 144 2.46 -34.28 -31.33
N ARG A 145 3.65 -33.80 -30.96
CA ARG A 145 4.93 -34.32 -31.48
C ARG A 145 5.12 -35.81 -31.19
N GLU A 146 4.76 -36.27 -29.99
CA GLU A 146 4.81 -37.69 -29.63
C GLU A 146 3.88 -38.52 -30.53
N LYS A 147 2.67 -38.02 -30.80
CA LYS A 147 1.71 -38.68 -31.70
C LYS A 147 2.21 -38.73 -33.15
N GLU A 148 2.78 -37.65 -33.67
CA GLU A 148 3.39 -37.60 -35.01
C GLU A 148 4.56 -38.58 -35.12
N PHE A 149 5.39 -38.66 -34.08
CA PHE A 149 6.49 -39.61 -34.01
C PHE A 149 6.00 -41.06 -34.11
N LEU A 150 4.94 -41.43 -33.40
CA LEU A 150 4.35 -42.77 -33.44
C LEU A 150 3.79 -43.13 -34.84
N ILE A 151 3.04 -42.22 -35.47
CA ILE A 151 2.43 -42.45 -36.80
C ILE A 151 3.50 -42.62 -37.89
N THR A 152 4.57 -41.82 -37.83
CA THR A 152 5.70 -41.91 -38.77
C THR A 152 6.46 -43.24 -38.64
N ASN A 153 6.43 -43.85 -37.46
CA ASN A 153 7.12 -45.10 -37.17
C ASN A 153 6.34 -46.33 -37.68
N ASP A 154 5.01 -46.33 -37.57
CA ASP A 154 4.15 -47.43 -38.07
C ASP A 154 4.07 -47.48 -39.60
N SER A 155 4.09 -46.32 -40.27
CA SER A 155 3.93 -46.21 -41.72
C SER A 155 5.14 -46.73 -42.53
N ASN A 156 6.22 -47.07 -41.84
CA ASN A 156 7.55 -47.16 -42.43
C ASN A 156 8.22 -48.51 -42.06
N ALA A 157 7.43 -49.44 -41.49
CA ALA A 157 7.85 -50.75 -41.02
C ALA A 157 8.19 -51.78 -42.13
N ASN A 158 7.94 -51.49 -43.40
CA ASN A 158 8.04 -52.51 -44.45
C ASN A 158 9.20 -52.38 -45.45
N ASN A 159 10.11 -51.39 -45.37
CA ASN A 159 11.41 -51.41 -46.11
C ASN A 159 12.21 -50.12 -45.83
N LEU A 160 12.99 -49.94 -44.74
CA LEU A 160 14.01 -48.83 -44.60
C LEU A 160 14.80 -48.78 -43.25
N SER A 161 15.19 -49.90 -42.64
CA SER A 161 15.67 -49.87 -41.23
C SER A 161 16.93 -49.02 -40.96
N ALA A 162 17.87 -48.89 -41.91
CA ALA A 162 19.10 -48.11 -41.72
C ALA A 162 18.87 -46.59 -41.85
N THR A 163 18.10 -46.16 -42.84
CA THR A 163 17.81 -44.74 -43.07
C THR A 163 16.83 -44.19 -42.02
N GLN A 164 15.89 -45.01 -41.55
CA GLN A 164 15.04 -44.68 -40.40
C GLN A 164 15.85 -44.54 -39.11
N SER A 165 16.77 -45.46 -38.85
CA SER A 165 17.64 -45.37 -37.66
C SER A 165 18.50 -44.11 -37.70
N LYS A 166 18.98 -43.72 -38.89
CA LYS A 166 19.76 -42.50 -39.06
C LYS A 166 18.93 -41.23 -38.81
N LEU A 167 17.74 -41.13 -39.39
CA LEU A 167 16.82 -40.01 -39.12
C LEU A 167 16.46 -39.91 -37.63
N LYS A 168 16.29 -41.05 -36.96
CA LYS A 168 16.03 -41.10 -35.52
C LYS A 168 17.22 -40.63 -34.70
N ILE A 169 18.44 -41.01 -35.06
CA ILE A 169 19.67 -40.52 -34.43
C ILE A 169 19.82 -39.02 -34.63
N ASP A 170 19.60 -38.52 -35.84
CA ASP A 170 19.72 -37.09 -36.16
C ASP A 170 18.69 -36.25 -35.39
N TRP A 171 17.44 -36.74 -35.29
CA TRP A 171 16.39 -36.09 -34.48
C TRP A 171 16.70 -36.10 -32.99
N LEU A 172 17.20 -37.22 -32.46
CA LEU A 172 17.63 -37.31 -31.06
C LEU A 172 18.80 -36.38 -30.78
N HIS A 173 19.78 -36.29 -31.67
CA HIS A 173 20.90 -35.34 -31.56
C HIS A 173 20.43 -33.89 -31.57
N GLN A 174 19.54 -33.53 -32.50
CA GLN A 174 19.00 -32.17 -32.58
C GLN A 174 18.22 -31.79 -31.32
N THR A 175 17.38 -32.70 -30.83
CA THR A 175 16.59 -32.50 -29.61
C THR A 175 17.50 -32.43 -28.38
N ASN A 176 18.52 -33.28 -28.29
CA ASN A 176 19.47 -33.26 -27.19
C ASN A 176 20.27 -31.95 -27.14
N ASN A 177 20.71 -31.44 -28.30
CA ASN A 177 21.37 -30.14 -28.37
C ASN A 177 20.47 -28.99 -27.92
N GLN A 178 19.18 -29.02 -28.28
CA GLN A 178 18.22 -28.01 -27.81
C GLN A 178 18.01 -28.07 -26.29
N LEU A 179 17.89 -29.28 -25.74
CA LEU A 179 17.77 -29.49 -24.29
C LEU A 179 19.03 -29.06 -23.54
N GLU A 180 20.22 -29.34 -24.07
CA GLU A 180 21.50 -28.89 -23.48
C GLU A 180 21.59 -27.35 -23.43
N LEU A 181 21.18 -26.66 -24.50
CA LEU A 181 21.13 -25.20 -24.51
C LEU A 181 20.14 -24.63 -23.49
N GLU A 182 18.96 -25.24 -23.36
CA GLU A 182 17.97 -24.79 -22.37
C GLU A 182 18.45 -25.06 -20.94
N ILE A 183 19.14 -26.18 -20.69
CA ILE A 183 19.76 -26.47 -19.39
C ILE A 183 20.79 -25.39 -19.03
N VAL A 184 21.64 -24.98 -19.98
CA VAL A 184 22.63 -23.91 -19.74
C VAL A 184 21.93 -22.59 -19.42
N ARG A 185 20.94 -22.19 -20.22
CA ARG A 185 20.15 -20.97 -20.01
C ARG A 185 19.45 -20.97 -18.65
N LEU A 186 18.85 -22.08 -18.26
CA LEU A 186 18.17 -22.21 -16.96
C LEU A 186 19.17 -22.13 -15.79
N ARG A 187 20.37 -22.70 -15.93
CA ARG A 187 21.44 -22.57 -14.92
C ARG A 187 21.89 -21.12 -14.76
N GLU A 188 22.09 -20.39 -15.85
CA GLU A 188 22.45 -18.96 -15.81
C GLU A 188 21.38 -18.11 -15.11
N GLN A 189 20.10 -18.39 -15.37
CA GLN A 189 18.99 -17.72 -14.68
C GLN A 189 18.97 -18.03 -13.19
N LEU A 190 19.25 -19.27 -12.80
CA LEU A 190 19.28 -19.72 -11.41
C LEU A 190 20.43 -19.06 -10.65
N ASP A 191 21.62 -18.94 -11.26
CA ASP A 191 22.77 -18.22 -10.70
C ASP A 191 22.47 -16.72 -10.51
N LEU A 192 21.80 -16.09 -11.48
CA LEU A 192 21.39 -14.69 -11.36
C LEU A 192 20.40 -14.47 -10.20
N LEU A 193 19.42 -15.37 -10.05
CA LEU A 193 18.46 -15.36 -8.95
C LEU A 193 19.15 -15.57 -7.60
N ALA A 194 20.06 -16.54 -7.51
CA ALA A 194 20.84 -16.79 -6.30
C ALA A 194 21.65 -15.56 -5.88
N LYS A 195 22.25 -14.86 -6.85
CA LYS A 195 22.98 -13.62 -6.60
C LYS A 195 22.08 -12.50 -6.07
N LYS A 196 20.91 -12.29 -6.69
CA LYS A 196 19.91 -11.32 -6.21
C LYS A 196 19.43 -11.62 -4.79
N CYS A 197 19.14 -12.89 -4.49
CA CYS A 197 18.76 -13.30 -3.13
C CYS A 197 19.86 -13.02 -2.10
N GLN A 198 21.14 -13.22 -2.46
CA GLN A 198 22.25 -12.87 -1.58
C GLN A 198 22.39 -11.36 -1.37
N GLU A 199 22.18 -10.54 -2.40
CA GLU A 199 22.20 -9.08 -2.30
C GLU A 199 21.10 -8.56 -1.38
N ILE A 200 19.85 -9.02 -1.57
CA ILE A 200 18.71 -8.67 -0.71
C ILE A 200 18.98 -9.08 0.75
N LYS A 201 19.55 -10.28 0.96
CA LYS A 201 19.92 -10.74 2.30
C LYS A 201 20.95 -9.82 2.96
N LYS A 202 21.98 -9.38 2.23
CA LYS A 202 22.98 -8.45 2.76
C LYS A 202 22.38 -7.10 3.10
N GLU A 203 21.50 -6.58 2.24
CA GLU A 203 20.81 -5.31 2.49
C GLU A 203 19.91 -5.38 3.73
N SER A 204 19.17 -6.47 3.90
CA SER A 204 18.35 -6.70 5.08
C SER A 204 19.19 -6.76 6.36
N ILE A 205 20.32 -7.47 6.36
CA ILE A 205 21.25 -7.50 7.51
C ILE A 205 21.76 -6.08 7.83
N HIS A 206 22.13 -5.31 6.81
CA HIS A 206 22.63 -3.96 6.99
C HIS A 206 21.59 -3.01 7.60
N LYS A 207 20.33 -3.09 7.14
CA LYS A 207 19.20 -2.35 7.73
C LYS A 207 18.98 -2.73 9.18
N ASP A 208 19.04 -4.03 9.49
CA ASP A 208 18.86 -4.55 10.86
C ASP A 208 19.97 -4.06 11.82
N GLU A 209 21.22 -4.04 11.36
CA GLU A 209 22.34 -3.47 12.09
C GLU A 209 22.20 -1.95 12.30
N HIS A 210 21.73 -1.23 11.29
CA HIS A 210 21.46 0.21 11.40
C HIS A 210 20.37 0.51 12.43
N TYR A 211 19.28 -0.26 12.45
CA TYR A 211 18.24 -0.11 13.47
C TYR A 211 18.75 -0.40 14.88
N LYS A 212 19.60 -1.42 15.05
CA LYS A 212 20.24 -1.70 16.35
C LYS A 212 21.15 -0.56 16.81
N GLN A 213 21.88 0.08 15.90
CA GLN A 213 22.70 1.26 16.22
C GLN A 213 21.82 2.45 16.65
N LEU A 214 20.71 2.69 15.96
CA LEU A 214 19.76 3.74 16.33
C LEU A 214 19.13 3.51 17.72
N LEU A 215 18.73 2.27 18.01
CA LEU A 215 18.21 1.89 19.33
C LEU A 215 19.25 2.13 20.44
N ALA A 216 20.50 1.72 20.22
CA ALA A 216 21.58 1.94 21.19
C ALA A 216 21.87 3.43 21.45
N VAL A 217 21.75 4.29 20.43
CA VAL A 217 21.93 5.74 20.58
C VAL A 217 20.71 6.40 21.23
N ALA A 218 19.49 5.93 20.97
CA ALA A 218 18.26 6.42 21.60
C ALA A 218 18.21 6.13 23.12
N GLU A 219 18.88 5.06 23.57
CA GLU A 219 19.02 4.72 24.98
C GLU A 219 20.00 5.67 25.73
N ASP A 220 20.91 6.35 25.02
CA ASP A 220 21.92 7.24 25.59
C ASP A 220 21.49 8.73 25.53
N LYS A 221 20.80 9.19 26.58
CA LYS A 221 20.05 10.48 26.66
C LYS A 221 20.87 11.77 26.48
N GLN A 222 22.19 11.71 26.33
CA GLN A 222 23.07 12.89 26.26
C GLN A 222 23.32 13.44 24.84
N GLN A 223 22.99 12.72 23.76
CA GLN A 223 23.29 13.14 22.37
C GLN A 223 22.04 13.49 21.52
N LEU A 224 20.84 13.47 22.11
CA LEU A 224 19.54 13.71 21.45
C LEU A 224 19.51 14.89 20.45
N PRO A 225 20.14 16.05 20.72
CA PRO A 225 20.08 17.20 19.80
C PRO A 225 20.95 17.07 18.54
N GLN A 226 22.09 16.38 18.63
CA GLN A 226 22.96 16.16 17.46
C GLN A 226 22.42 15.05 16.56
N GLU A 227 21.76 14.05 17.15
CA GLU A 227 21.21 12.93 16.40
C GLU A 227 19.91 13.28 15.69
N LEU A 228 19.10 14.21 16.21
CA LEU A 228 17.94 14.76 15.49
C LEU A 228 18.34 15.44 14.17
N VAL A 229 19.43 16.22 14.19
CA VAL A 229 19.96 16.87 12.98
C VAL A 229 20.55 15.83 12.00
N ARG A 230 21.11 14.73 12.51
CA ARG A 230 21.63 13.64 11.68
C ARG A 230 20.50 12.81 11.07
N LEU A 231 19.45 12.53 11.83
CA LEU A 231 18.24 11.83 11.38
C LEU A 231 17.48 12.63 10.32
N GLU A 232 17.37 13.94 10.48
CA GLU A 232 16.78 14.80 9.46
C GLU A 232 17.58 14.73 8.15
N ARG A 233 18.92 14.66 8.23
CA ARG A 233 19.80 14.53 7.06
C ARG A 233 19.66 13.17 6.37
N ILE A 234 19.60 12.09 7.15
CA ILE A 234 19.40 10.72 6.64
C ILE A 234 18.01 10.60 6.01
N LYS A 235 16.98 11.18 6.61
CA LYS A 235 15.63 11.22 6.06
C LYS A 235 15.61 11.89 4.68
N VAL A 236 16.25 13.06 4.54
CA VAL A 236 16.38 13.76 3.27
C VAL A 236 17.15 12.94 2.23
N GLU A 237 18.22 12.24 2.63
CA GLU A 237 18.95 11.32 1.75
C GLU A 237 18.08 10.14 1.30
N MET A 238 17.30 9.55 2.21
CA MET A 238 16.40 8.43 1.90
C MET A 238 15.26 8.87 0.97
N GLU A 239 14.67 10.04 1.21
CA GLU A 239 13.65 10.63 0.32
C GLU A 239 14.24 10.90 -1.08
N SER A 240 15.46 11.43 -1.16
CA SER A 240 16.15 11.63 -2.44
C SER A 240 16.46 10.31 -3.16
N GLN A 241 16.83 9.26 -2.42
CA GLN A 241 17.09 7.93 -2.97
C GLN A 241 15.81 7.30 -3.52
N MET A 242 14.71 7.37 -2.76
CA MET A 242 13.40 6.86 -3.20
C MET A 242 12.88 7.61 -4.43
N GLU A 243 13.06 8.93 -4.51
CA GLU A 243 12.66 9.69 -5.69
C GLU A 243 13.48 9.30 -6.93
N LYS A 244 14.77 9.01 -6.75
CA LYS A 244 15.62 8.52 -7.84
C LYS A 244 15.19 7.13 -8.32
N GLU A 245 14.89 6.21 -7.41
CA GLU A 245 14.36 4.89 -7.76
C GLU A 245 13.01 5.02 -8.49
N ARG A 246 12.12 5.90 -8.03
CA ARG A 246 10.85 6.19 -8.70
C ARG A 246 11.05 6.65 -10.14
N GLN A 247 12.04 7.53 -10.38
CA GLN A 247 12.38 8.00 -11.73
C GLN A 247 12.96 6.88 -12.61
N ASP A 248 13.78 6.01 -12.07
CA ASP A 248 14.34 4.87 -12.82
C ASP A 248 13.26 3.82 -13.15
N TYR A 249 12.30 3.60 -12.25
CA TYR A 249 11.10 2.79 -12.54
C TYR A 249 10.26 3.41 -13.67
N GLN A 250 10.00 4.73 -13.61
CA GLN A 250 9.28 5.43 -14.69
C GLN A 250 9.98 5.31 -16.05
N LYS A 251 11.32 5.45 -16.09
CA LYS A 251 12.09 5.24 -17.33
C LYS A 251 11.98 3.81 -17.85
N THR A 252 11.99 2.83 -16.95
CA THR A 252 11.86 1.42 -17.32
C THR A 252 10.48 1.13 -17.91
N ILE A 253 9.42 1.67 -17.31
CA ILE A 253 8.04 1.56 -17.83
C ILE A 253 7.95 2.18 -19.23
N ALA A 254 8.44 3.41 -19.41
CA ALA A 254 8.43 4.08 -20.71
C ALA A 254 9.19 3.28 -21.79
N GLY A 255 10.32 2.65 -21.43
CA GLY A 255 11.06 1.78 -22.35
C GLY A 255 10.30 0.50 -22.73
N LEU A 256 9.53 -0.07 -21.80
CA LEU A 256 8.69 -1.24 -22.07
C LEU A 256 7.48 -0.88 -22.95
N GLU A 257 6.88 0.30 -22.76
CA GLU A 257 5.82 0.84 -23.61
C GLU A 257 6.32 1.03 -25.05
N GLU A 258 7.49 1.66 -25.23
CA GLU A 258 8.10 1.87 -26.55
C GLU A 258 8.42 0.53 -27.26
N GLN A 259 8.90 -0.47 -26.53
CA GLN A 259 9.11 -1.82 -27.07
C GLN A 259 7.80 -2.52 -27.46
N THR A 260 6.72 -2.22 -26.75
CA THR A 260 5.40 -2.80 -27.04
C THR A 260 4.80 -2.15 -28.28
N GLU A 261 4.89 -0.84 -28.42
CA GLU A 261 4.49 -0.11 -29.63
C GLU A 261 5.28 -0.55 -30.87
N LYS A 262 6.61 -0.73 -30.75
CA LYS A 262 7.43 -1.27 -31.85
C LYS A 262 7.04 -2.70 -32.24
N ARG A 263 6.62 -3.54 -31.28
CA ARG A 263 6.11 -4.89 -31.58
C ARG A 263 4.79 -4.82 -32.31
N GLU A 264 3.86 -3.97 -31.89
CA GLU A 264 2.56 -3.78 -32.55
C GLU A 264 2.71 -3.26 -33.98
N GLN A 265 3.60 -2.29 -34.22
CA GLN A 265 3.92 -1.82 -35.57
C GLN A 265 4.48 -2.96 -36.44
N LYS A 266 5.36 -3.80 -35.89
CA LYS A 266 5.91 -4.96 -36.60
C LYS A 266 4.84 -6.00 -36.95
N TYR A 267 3.89 -6.25 -36.04
CA TYR A 267 2.74 -7.11 -36.31
C TYR A 267 1.80 -6.52 -37.36
N SER A 268 1.55 -5.21 -37.34
CA SER A 268 0.75 -4.49 -38.34
C SER A 268 1.35 -4.60 -39.75
N VAL A 269 2.66 -4.41 -39.89
CA VAL A 269 3.37 -4.56 -41.17
C VAL A 269 3.31 -6.01 -41.68
N CYS A 270 3.53 -7.00 -40.82
CA CYS A 270 3.40 -8.41 -41.20
C CYS A 270 1.97 -8.79 -41.61
N HIS A 271 0.95 -8.22 -40.96
CA HIS A 271 -0.45 -8.45 -41.30
C HIS A 271 -0.82 -7.86 -42.67
N ASN A 272 -0.31 -6.66 -42.99
CA ASN A 272 -0.54 -6.03 -44.30
C ASN A 272 0.18 -6.74 -45.46
N ILE A 273 1.34 -7.35 -45.20
CA ILE A 273 2.07 -8.16 -46.20
C ILE A 273 1.35 -9.49 -46.48
N MET A 274 0.67 -10.09 -45.49
CA MET A 274 -0.09 -11.33 -45.69
C MET A 274 -1.44 -11.13 -46.41
N ASN A 275 -1.93 -9.89 -46.51
CA ASN A 275 -3.20 -9.54 -47.16
C ASN A 275 -3.02 -8.97 -48.59
N LEU A 276 -1.79 -8.97 -49.13
CA LEU A 276 -1.43 -8.62 -50.51
C LEU A 276 -1.08 -9.87 -51.31
#